data_AF-A0A014MQC8-F1
#
_entry.id   AF-A0A014MQC8-F1
#
_cell.length_a   1.000
_cell.length_b   1.000
_cell.length_c   1.000
_cell.angle_alpha   90.00
_cell.angle_beta   90.00
_cell.angle_gamma   90.00
#
_symmetry.space_group_name_H-M   'P 1'
#
loop_
_entity.id
_entity.type
_entity.pdbx_description
1 polymer ?
#
loop_
_entity_poly.entity_id
_entity_poly.type
_entity_poly.pdbx_seq_one_letter_code
_entity_poly.pdbx_strand_id
1 'polypeptide(L)'
;MLRTSQRRYTHGFFDLVREPIRQGSGLHIGHAPETPRPHGLAAGFDAEHFRQLAGVQLGSTTHLSQLAANYHHLNEAAEDYLFQHVPADSLLLTMEIPPWLAKGCLQRGIDFLDFAISPLRFGRDLYAALRTSNAEIFKRLHAQAVTPEEIQLEASTLAANLRMHKAGLQELQQFRFQDLDGSLLFFGQSPLDGSLLAPDGRALQCSDFADRLHALSQGKNVFYKSHPYAQEFAETEIQALQRIVGKPVTTCQQNTYQILSTYEDVELASISSGVLQEAFWFGKTAHTLFQPFVPLHIPTQQNDGVPDAGIYQQMHFQQLLSPGFWHAILSPQQPAPRLASLPSLAHNHARATLDQWWDYSKVMTWERPLTQEAMLRGGGAALRQRVEKLEKIPPSEGFTSIPGHDFSLHSGERQVATHYEDIRADHRYRYEWVDAQLPEGGFGIDTFCGNGYGTWQLSKRRHVWGIDGSVEAVQLAQQHYRTPQSFFSQAYYPFSLPKESFDFAVSLESVEHVKDGEGFFASLVQSLKPGGLLCFSTPCEEKLPHAKFSDIFHFHHKHYSFEETQNLALAHGLEILDWAGQDVYAFLPNGKPVPLADDSAMRLQEKTIGQFLIFLCRKACSV
;
A
#
# COMPACT_ATOMS: atom_id res chain seq x y z
N MET A 1 6.91 -9.99 -1.52
CA MET A 1 5.96 -9.38 -2.49
C MET A 1 6.58 -9.08 -3.86
N LEU A 2 7.85 -8.64 -3.96
CA LEU A 2 8.51 -8.32 -5.26
C LEU A 2 8.74 -9.53 -6.20
N ARG A 3 8.98 -10.73 -5.67
CA ARG A 3 9.26 -11.97 -6.43
C ARG A 3 8.11 -12.41 -7.35
N THR A 4 6.87 -12.08 -6.98
CA THR A 4 5.65 -12.47 -7.70
C THR A 4 5.16 -11.42 -8.70
N SER A 5 5.59 -10.15 -8.60
CA SER A 5 5.07 -9.08 -9.46
C SER A 5 5.79 -9.00 -10.80
N GLN A 6 7.12 -9.06 -10.86
CA GLN A 6 7.88 -8.86 -12.11
C GLN A 6 7.69 -9.98 -13.15
N ARG A 7 7.66 -11.27 -12.76
CA ARG A 7 7.41 -12.38 -13.70
C ARG A 7 5.97 -12.43 -14.22
N ARG A 8 4.99 -12.12 -13.35
CA ARG A 8 3.59 -12.01 -13.77
C ARG A 8 3.42 -10.89 -14.77
N TYR A 9 4.12 -9.78 -14.52
CA TYR A 9 4.13 -8.62 -15.39
C TYR A 9 4.72 -8.93 -16.77
N THR A 10 5.90 -9.56 -16.85
CA THR A 10 6.55 -9.90 -18.13
C THR A 10 5.75 -10.90 -18.96
N HIS A 11 5.28 -11.99 -18.36
CA HIS A 11 4.45 -12.97 -19.08
C HIS A 11 3.10 -12.37 -19.52
N GLY A 12 2.46 -11.60 -18.64
CA GLY A 12 1.20 -10.92 -18.95
C GLY A 12 1.33 -9.94 -20.10
N PHE A 13 2.44 -9.20 -20.19
CA PHE A 13 2.71 -8.30 -21.30
C PHE A 13 2.82 -9.03 -22.65
N PHE A 14 3.57 -10.14 -22.71
CA PHE A 14 3.66 -10.94 -23.95
C PHE A 14 2.32 -11.57 -24.33
N ASP A 15 1.51 -11.98 -23.36
CA ASP A 15 0.15 -12.46 -23.61
C ASP A 15 -0.76 -11.36 -24.20
N LEU A 16 -0.59 -10.10 -23.78
CA LEU A 16 -1.34 -8.95 -24.30
C LEU A 16 -1.04 -8.66 -25.78
N VAL A 17 0.23 -8.76 -26.20
CA VAL A 17 0.65 -8.39 -27.57
C VAL A 17 0.63 -9.57 -28.56
N ARG A 18 0.63 -10.82 -28.07
CA ARG A 18 0.68 -12.01 -28.95
C ARG A 18 -0.44 -12.06 -29.98
N GLU A 19 -1.69 -11.88 -29.54
CA GLU A 19 -2.84 -11.97 -30.42
C GLU A 19 -2.92 -10.80 -31.43
N PRO A 20 -2.70 -9.54 -31.01
CA PRO A 20 -2.52 -8.43 -31.95
C PRO A 20 -1.42 -8.66 -32.99
N ILE A 21 -0.24 -9.18 -32.59
CA ILE A 21 0.84 -9.51 -33.52
C ILE A 21 0.40 -10.59 -34.51
N ARG A 22 -0.25 -11.66 -34.04
CA ARG A 22 -0.73 -12.75 -34.89
C ARG A 22 -1.74 -12.25 -35.92
N GLN A 23 -2.71 -11.44 -35.51
CA GLN A 23 -3.71 -10.91 -36.43
C GLN A 23 -3.13 -9.85 -37.40
N GLY A 24 -2.19 -9.04 -36.93
CA GLY A 24 -1.58 -7.95 -37.70
C GLY A 24 -0.55 -8.42 -38.72
N SER A 25 0.27 -9.41 -38.34
CA SER A 25 1.42 -9.84 -39.13
C SER A 25 1.39 -11.29 -39.61
N GLY A 26 0.46 -12.09 -39.09
CA GLY A 26 0.46 -13.55 -39.31
C GLY A 26 1.56 -14.29 -38.54
N LEU A 27 2.43 -13.59 -37.80
CA LEU A 27 3.53 -14.20 -37.07
C LEU A 27 3.05 -14.83 -35.76
N HIS A 28 3.56 -16.03 -35.49
CA HIS A 28 3.34 -16.75 -34.24
C HIS A 28 4.57 -16.62 -33.34
N ILE A 29 4.56 -15.64 -32.43
CA ILE A 29 5.70 -15.38 -31.52
C ILE A 29 5.84 -16.40 -30.38
N GLY A 30 4.88 -17.32 -30.23
CA GLY A 30 4.89 -18.34 -29.18
C GLY A 30 4.61 -17.79 -27.77
N HIS A 31 5.15 -18.47 -26.76
CA HIS A 31 5.10 -18.10 -25.35
C HIS A 31 6.50 -17.74 -24.82
N ALA A 32 6.56 -17.20 -23.59
CA ALA A 32 7.83 -16.96 -22.92
C ALA A 32 8.60 -18.28 -22.71
N PRO A 33 9.94 -18.32 -22.90
CA PRO A 33 10.75 -19.54 -22.76
C PRO A 33 10.75 -20.19 -21.37
N GLU A 34 10.30 -19.48 -20.34
CA GLU A 34 10.17 -20.04 -18.98
C GLU A 34 8.88 -20.88 -18.78
N THR A 35 8.03 -20.98 -19.81
CA THR A 35 6.78 -21.75 -19.74
C THR A 35 6.93 -23.08 -20.48
N PRO A 36 6.17 -24.13 -20.10
CA PRO A 36 6.19 -25.42 -20.82
C PRO A 36 5.51 -25.35 -22.20
N ARG A 37 5.14 -24.15 -22.67
CA ARG A 37 4.43 -23.95 -23.93
C ARG A 37 5.43 -23.66 -25.07
N PRO A 38 5.06 -23.92 -26.33
CA PRO A 38 5.92 -23.63 -27.47
C PRO A 38 6.36 -22.16 -27.50
N HIS A 39 7.66 -21.93 -27.68
CA HIS A 39 8.32 -20.62 -27.70
C HIS A 39 9.21 -20.46 -28.94
N GLY A 40 9.72 -19.24 -29.17
CA GLY A 40 10.49 -18.90 -30.38
C GLY A 40 11.92 -19.44 -30.47
N LEU A 41 12.50 -19.96 -29.39
CA LEU A 41 13.84 -20.58 -29.42
C LEU A 41 13.82 -21.98 -30.06
N ALA A 42 14.95 -22.39 -30.63
CA ALA A 42 15.13 -23.67 -31.29
C ALA A 42 14.89 -24.87 -30.35
N ALA A 43 14.48 -26.01 -30.93
CA ALA A 43 14.26 -27.25 -30.19
C ALA A 43 15.55 -27.68 -29.46
N GLY A 44 15.44 -27.99 -28.17
CA GLY A 44 16.57 -28.34 -27.31
C GLY A 44 16.99 -27.25 -26.32
N PHE A 45 16.44 -26.03 -26.44
CA PHE A 45 16.64 -25.01 -25.41
C PHE A 45 15.97 -25.43 -24.09
N ASP A 46 16.74 -25.42 -23.01
CA ASP A 46 16.30 -25.68 -21.65
C ASP A 46 16.61 -24.46 -20.78
N ALA A 47 15.56 -23.81 -20.29
CA ALA A 47 15.66 -22.63 -19.45
C ALA A 47 16.32 -22.92 -18.08
N GLU A 48 16.19 -24.15 -17.56
CA GLU A 48 16.87 -24.55 -16.32
C GLU A 48 18.37 -24.70 -16.55
N HIS A 49 18.76 -25.37 -17.64
CA HIS A 49 20.16 -25.49 -18.01
C HIS A 49 20.80 -24.11 -18.27
N PHE A 50 20.12 -23.21 -18.98
CA PHE A 50 20.59 -21.83 -19.16
C PHE A 50 20.85 -21.12 -17.81
N ARG A 51 19.96 -21.27 -16.83
CA ARG A 51 20.15 -20.68 -15.50
C ARG A 51 21.31 -21.30 -14.74
N GLN A 52 21.52 -22.61 -14.86
CA GLN A 52 22.67 -23.29 -14.26
C GLN A 52 23.99 -22.76 -14.86
N LEU A 53 24.06 -22.63 -16.18
CA LEU A 53 25.21 -22.01 -16.86
C LEU A 53 25.40 -20.57 -16.40
N ALA A 54 24.31 -19.80 -16.26
CA ALA A 54 24.34 -18.43 -15.74
C ALA A 54 24.73 -18.32 -14.26
N GLY A 55 24.88 -19.43 -13.53
CA GLY A 55 25.17 -19.43 -12.09
C GLY A 55 24.01 -18.94 -11.23
N VAL A 56 22.77 -18.99 -11.75
CA VAL A 56 21.57 -18.51 -11.06
C VAL A 56 20.80 -19.68 -10.47
N GLN A 57 20.67 -19.71 -9.15
CA GLN A 57 19.87 -20.71 -8.44
C GLN A 57 18.58 -20.09 -7.92
N LEU A 58 17.47 -20.34 -8.62
CA LEU A 58 16.15 -19.88 -8.17
C LEU A 58 15.79 -20.51 -6.83
N GLY A 59 15.11 -19.76 -5.98
CA GLY A 59 14.74 -20.22 -4.64
C GLY A 59 15.77 -19.93 -3.55
N SER A 60 17.04 -19.73 -3.89
CA SER A 60 18.10 -19.40 -2.91
C SER A 60 17.91 -18.01 -2.29
N THR A 61 18.56 -17.75 -1.16
CA THR A 61 18.61 -16.41 -0.52
C THR A 61 19.44 -15.41 -1.34
N THR A 62 20.33 -15.89 -2.21
CA THR A 62 21.29 -15.07 -2.97
C THR A 62 20.91 -14.88 -4.44
N HIS A 63 19.79 -15.44 -4.91
CA HIS A 63 19.39 -15.37 -6.32
C HIS A 63 19.26 -13.93 -6.86
N LEU A 64 18.81 -12.97 -6.05
CA LEU A 64 18.72 -11.56 -6.48
C LEU A 64 20.11 -10.95 -6.71
N SER A 65 21.08 -11.23 -5.82
CA SER A 65 22.46 -10.80 -6.02
C SER A 65 23.12 -11.49 -7.21
N GLN A 66 22.77 -12.76 -7.49
CA GLN A 66 23.25 -13.48 -8.68
C GLN A 66 22.69 -12.85 -9.96
N LEU A 67 21.40 -12.53 -9.99
CA LEU A 67 20.78 -11.83 -11.12
C LEU A 67 21.34 -10.42 -11.31
N ALA A 68 21.58 -9.69 -10.23
CA ALA A 68 22.19 -8.36 -10.27
C ALA A 68 23.62 -8.39 -10.83
N ALA A 69 24.44 -9.36 -10.42
CA ALA A 69 25.79 -9.58 -10.96
C ALA A 69 25.75 -9.88 -12.47
N ASN A 70 24.70 -10.57 -12.93
CA ASN A 70 24.53 -10.92 -14.33
C ASN A 70 23.86 -9.82 -15.19
N TYR A 71 23.51 -8.67 -14.61
CA TYR A 71 22.68 -7.68 -15.30
C TYR A 71 23.41 -6.97 -16.45
N HIS A 72 24.68 -6.61 -16.26
CA HIS A 72 25.51 -5.96 -17.29
C HIS A 72 26.39 -6.93 -18.07
N HIS A 73 26.71 -8.07 -17.49
CA HIS A 73 27.60 -9.08 -18.05
C HIS A 73 27.06 -10.47 -17.75
N LEU A 74 27.00 -11.34 -18.75
CA LEU A 74 26.71 -12.76 -18.57
C LEU A 74 27.99 -13.56 -18.87
N ASN A 75 28.14 -14.73 -18.26
CA ASN A 75 29.27 -15.59 -18.62
C ASN A 75 29.09 -16.16 -20.04
N GLU A 76 30.22 -16.38 -20.72
CA GLU A 76 30.29 -16.79 -22.13
C GLU A 76 29.53 -18.09 -22.40
N ALA A 77 29.64 -19.09 -21.52
CA ALA A 77 28.97 -20.37 -21.68
C ALA A 77 27.43 -20.23 -21.72
N ALA A 78 26.86 -19.40 -20.85
CA ALA A 78 25.43 -19.13 -20.85
C ALA A 78 25.00 -18.29 -22.06
N GLU A 79 25.80 -17.28 -22.42
CA GLU A 79 25.54 -16.42 -23.57
C GLU A 79 25.53 -17.22 -24.88
N ASP A 80 26.55 -18.05 -25.11
CA ASP A 80 26.65 -18.91 -26.29
C ASP A 80 25.54 -19.96 -26.31
N TYR A 81 25.18 -20.51 -25.14
CA TYR A 81 24.05 -21.44 -25.05
C TYR A 81 22.72 -20.80 -25.45
N LEU A 82 22.49 -19.53 -25.12
CA LEU A 82 21.30 -18.83 -25.59
C LEU A 82 21.35 -18.61 -27.10
N PHE A 83 22.44 -18.03 -27.62
CA PHE A 83 22.51 -17.64 -29.02
C PHE A 83 22.60 -18.82 -29.99
N GLN A 84 23.14 -19.98 -29.60
CA GLN A 84 23.07 -21.19 -30.43
C GLN A 84 21.62 -21.69 -30.62
N HIS A 85 20.71 -21.32 -29.70
CA HIS A 85 19.30 -21.67 -29.76
C HIS A 85 18.42 -20.54 -30.31
N VAL A 86 18.99 -19.38 -30.66
CA VAL A 86 18.27 -18.34 -31.38
C VAL A 86 18.26 -18.71 -32.87
N PRO A 87 17.08 -18.88 -33.51
CA PRO A 87 17.02 -19.20 -34.93
C PRO A 87 17.66 -18.09 -35.79
N ALA A 88 18.24 -18.46 -36.93
CA ALA A 88 18.74 -17.48 -37.90
C ALA A 88 17.62 -16.55 -38.38
N ASP A 89 17.98 -15.31 -38.77
CA ASP A 89 17.07 -14.28 -39.28
C ASP A 89 15.89 -13.94 -38.33
N SER A 90 16.12 -14.06 -37.01
CA SER A 90 15.13 -13.74 -35.99
C SER A 90 15.14 -12.26 -35.59
N LEU A 91 13.96 -11.73 -35.28
CA LEU A 91 13.78 -10.51 -34.50
C LEU A 91 13.45 -10.89 -33.05
N LEU A 92 14.29 -10.52 -32.10
CA LEU A 92 14.06 -10.78 -30.68
C LEU A 92 13.08 -9.76 -30.10
N LEU A 93 11.95 -10.23 -29.58
CA LEU A 93 11.04 -9.39 -28.81
C LEU A 93 11.42 -9.50 -27.32
N THR A 94 11.76 -8.38 -26.71
CA THR A 94 12.23 -8.33 -25.32
C THR A 94 11.45 -7.28 -24.52
N MET A 95 11.38 -7.43 -23.21
CA MET A 95 10.88 -6.37 -22.34
C MET A 95 11.94 -6.03 -21.32
N GLU A 96 12.33 -4.76 -21.26
CA GLU A 96 13.41 -4.24 -20.43
C GLU A 96 14.73 -5.03 -20.64
N ILE A 97 15.15 -5.17 -21.90
CA ILE A 97 16.34 -5.94 -22.29
C ILE A 97 17.57 -5.55 -21.45
N PRO A 98 18.24 -6.52 -20.80
CA PRO A 98 19.44 -6.22 -20.03
C PRO A 98 20.61 -5.85 -20.96
N PRO A 99 21.56 -5.01 -20.51
CA PRO A 99 22.68 -4.56 -21.32
C PRO A 99 23.50 -5.68 -21.97
N TRP A 100 23.74 -6.80 -21.26
CA TRP A 100 24.48 -7.93 -21.84
C TRP A 100 23.76 -8.53 -23.06
N LEU A 101 22.43 -8.66 -23.00
CA LEU A 101 21.65 -9.28 -24.07
C LEU A 101 21.56 -8.36 -25.27
N ALA A 102 21.33 -7.05 -25.05
CA ALA A 102 21.34 -6.06 -26.12
C ALA A 102 22.70 -6.03 -26.84
N LYS A 103 23.80 -6.00 -26.07
CA LYS A 103 25.16 -6.06 -26.62
C LYS A 103 25.42 -7.36 -27.38
N GLY A 104 25.05 -8.51 -26.82
CA GLY A 104 25.22 -9.82 -27.46
C GLY A 104 24.46 -9.93 -28.78
N CYS A 105 23.24 -9.35 -28.87
CA CYS A 105 22.46 -9.28 -30.10
C CYS A 105 23.17 -8.46 -31.17
N LEU A 106 23.60 -7.22 -30.83
CA LEU A 106 24.29 -6.34 -31.75
C LEU A 106 25.61 -6.94 -32.27
N GLN A 107 26.38 -7.60 -31.40
CA GLN A 107 27.64 -8.25 -31.78
C GLN A 107 27.45 -9.42 -32.74
N ARG A 108 26.31 -10.10 -32.69
CA ARG A 108 25.97 -11.25 -33.52
C ARG A 108 25.07 -10.89 -34.71
N GLY A 109 24.75 -9.62 -34.90
CA GLY A 109 23.88 -9.15 -35.99
C GLY A 109 22.43 -9.61 -35.85
N ILE A 110 21.98 -9.88 -34.63
CA ILE A 110 20.60 -10.30 -34.34
C ILE A 110 19.81 -9.05 -33.98
N ASP A 111 18.73 -8.80 -34.70
CA ASP A 111 17.87 -7.65 -34.43
C ASP A 111 16.97 -7.87 -33.22
N PHE A 112 16.67 -6.80 -32.48
CA PHE A 112 15.69 -6.83 -31.40
C PHE A 112 14.69 -5.68 -31.46
N LEU A 113 13.52 -5.90 -30.87
CA LEU A 113 12.48 -4.92 -30.58
C LEU A 113 12.16 -5.03 -29.09
N ASP A 114 12.53 -4.00 -28.34
CA ASP A 114 12.46 -3.97 -26.89
C ASP A 114 11.35 -3.04 -26.38
N PHE A 115 10.60 -3.53 -25.40
CA PHE A 115 9.49 -2.84 -24.76
C PHE A 115 9.85 -2.39 -23.35
N ALA A 116 9.36 -1.24 -22.95
CA ALA A 116 9.31 -0.81 -21.56
C ALA A 116 8.03 -0.03 -21.31
N ILE A 117 7.65 0.14 -20.05
CA ILE A 117 6.66 1.16 -19.69
C ILE A 117 7.36 2.49 -19.64
N SER A 118 6.77 3.46 -20.31
CA SER A 118 7.30 4.82 -20.34
C SER A 118 7.53 5.36 -18.92
N PRO A 119 8.65 6.07 -18.71
CA PRO A 119 8.87 6.83 -17.48
C PRO A 119 7.95 8.04 -17.38
N LEU A 120 7.32 8.50 -18.49
CA LEU A 120 6.27 9.52 -18.47
C LEU A 120 4.96 8.89 -18.02
N ARG A 121 4.54 9.24 -16.81
CA ARG A 121 3.41 8.66 -16.10
C ARG A 121 2.39 9.72 -15.67
N PHE A 122 2.54 10.97 -16.10
CA PHE A 122 1.55 12.02 -15.88
C PHE A 122 0.38 12.00 -16.88
N GLY A 123 0.51 11.27 -17.99
CA GLY A 123 -0.54 11.21 -19.01
C GLY A 123 -1.83 10.56 -18.51
N ARG A 124 -2.91 10.83 -19.25
CA ARG A 124 -4.26 10.25 -19.05
C ARG A 124 -4.27 8.70 -18.97
N ASP A 125 -3.26 8.07 -19.53
CA ASP A 125 -2.96 6.65 -19.33
C ASP A 125 -1.44 6.42 -19.43
N LEU A 126 -0.98 5.18 -19.26
CA LEU A 126 0.43 4.85 -19.50
C LEU A 126 0.77 4.87 -20.98
N TYR A 127 1.96 5.37 -21.30
CA TYR A 127 2.59 5.16 -22.60
C TYR A 127 3.47 3.91 -22.56
N ALA A 128 3.60 3.25 -23.70
CA ALA A 128 4.65 2.28 -23.92
C ALA A 128 5.88 2.98 -24.52
N ALA A 129 7.06 2.48 -24.20
CA ALA A 129 8.32 2.96 -24.73
C ALA A 129 8.94 1.81 -25.54
N LEU A 130 9.21 2.03 -26.83
CA LEU A 130 9.75 1.01 -27.73
C LEU A 130 11.08 1.46 -28.32
N ARG A 131 12.05 0.54 -28.38
CA ARG A 131 13.30 0.74 -29.11
C ARG A 131 13.64 -0.49 -29.93
N THR A 132 14.49 -0.32 -30.94
CA THR A 132 14.87 -1.43 -31.82
C THR A 132 16.27 -1.20 -32.38
N SER A 133 17.00 -2.29 -32.65
CA SER A 133 18.24 -2.24 -33.43
C SER A 133 17.99 -2.15 -34.94
N ASN A 134 16.79 -2.49 -35.41
CA ASN A 134 16.47 -2.54 -36.83
C ASN A 134 16.07 -1.15 -37.34
N ALA A 135 16.87 -0.59 -38.25
CA ALA A 135 16.68 0.78 -38.76
C ALA A 135 15.35 1.00 -39.50
N GLU A 136 14.79 -0.03 -40.11
CA GLU A 136 13.53 0.06 -40.86
C GLU A 136 12.33 0.01 -39.89
N ILE A 137 12.36 -0.86 -38.89
CA ILE A 137 11.38 -0.87 -37.79
C ILE A 137 11.43 0.47 -37.04
N PHE A 138 12.63 1.02 -36.80
CA PHE A 138 12.79 2.32 -36.14
C PHE A 138 12.03 3.45 -36.84
N LYS A 139 12.11 3.52 -38.19
CA LYS A 139 11.38 4.52 -38.99
C LYS A 139 9.86 4.33 -38.89
N ARG A 140 9.41 3.08 -38.91
CA ARG A 140 7.97 2.74 -38.81
C ARG A 140 7.40 3.05 -37.43
N LEU A 141 8.19 2.85 -36.37
CA LEU A 141 7.86 3.28 -35.02
C LEU A 141 7.76 4.80 -34.96
N HIS A 142 8.73 5.52 -35.51
CA HIS A 142 8.76 6.98 -35.51
C HIS A 142 7.53 7.62 -36.13
N ALA A 143 7.04 7.06 -37.24
CA ALA A 143 5.83 7.52 -37.89
C ALA A 143 4.55 7.35 -37.03
N GLN A 144 4.60 6.52 -35.99
CA GLN A 144 3.48 6.23 -35.10
C GLN A 144 3.68 6.74 -33.67
N ALA A 145 4.81 7.39 -33.39
CA ALA A 145 5.16 7.87 -32.06
C ALA A 145 4.24 9.00 -31.60
N VAL A 146 4.04 9.08 -30.28
CA VAL A 146 3.31 10.19 -29.64
C VAL A 146 4.10 11.47 -29.85
N THR A 147 3.41 12.50 -30.32
CA THR A 147 4.05 13.80 -30.62
C THR A 147 4.45 14.54 -29.34
N PRO A 148 5.57 15.29 -29.36
CA PRO A 148 5.93 16.16 -28.25
C PRO A 148 4.84 17.14 -27.83
N GLU A 149 4.10 17.68 -28.79
CA GLU A 149 3.01 18.62 -28.54
C GLU A 149 1.89 17.99 -27.71
N GLU A 150 1.55 16.73 -28.00
CA GLU A 150 0.58 15.99 -27.20
C GLU A 150 1.08 15.77 -25.76
N ILE A 151 2.33 15.31 -25.60
CA ILE A 151 2.93 15.08 -24.27
C ILE A 151 2.95 16.39 -23.47
N GLN A 152 3.29 17.50 -24.10
CA GLN A 152 3.27 18.82 -23.47
C GLN A 152 1.84 19.22 -23.04
N LEU A 153 0.82 18.96 -23.86
CA LEU A 153 -0.58 19.23 -23.52
C LEU A 153 -1.06 18.39 -22.34
N GLU A 154 -0.67 17.12 -22.27
CA GLU A 154 -0.96 16.24 -21.13
C GLU A 154 -0.34 16.79 -19.83
N ALA A 155 0.95 17.15 -19.86
CA ALA A 155 1.64 17.74 -18.72
C ALA A 155 0.99 19.07 -18.28
N SER A 156 0.72 19.97 -19.23
CA SER A 156 0.09 21.26 -18.95
C SER A 156 -1.32 21.13 -18.37
N THR A 157 -2.10 20.16 -18.86
CA THR A 157 -3.45 19.88 -18.35
C THR A 157 -3.40 19.35 -16.92
N LEU A 158 -2.53 18.38 -16.64
CA LEU A 158 -2.34 17.87 -15.28
C LEU A 158 -1.87 18.97 -14.33
N ALA A 159 -0.91 19.79 -14.79
CA ALA A 159 -0.34 20.85 -13.97
C ALA A 159 -1.37 21.93 -13.62
N ALA A 160 -2.19 22.33 -14.60
CA ALA A 160 -3.31 23.23 -14.36
C ALA A 160 -4.29 22.63 -13.36
N ASN A 161 -4.66 21.35 -13.53
CA ASN A 161 -5.55 20.65 -12.59
C ASN A 161 -5.01 20.69 -11.16
N LEU A 162 -3.75 20.31 -10.95
CA LEU A 162 -3.14 20.25 -9.63
C LEU A 162 -2.98 21.63 -8.98
N ARG A 163 -2.66 22.66 -9.76
CA ARG A 163 -2.58 24.04 -9.25
C ARG A 163 -3.95 24.58 -8.82
N MET A 164 -5.01 24.33 -9.61
CA MET A 164 -6.38 24.70 -9.23
C MET A 164 -6.79 24.03 -7.91
N HIS A 165 -6.47 22.75 -7.73
CA HIS A 165 -6.74 22.04 -6.47
C HIS A 165 -5.88 22.57 -5.30
N LYS A 166 -4.57 22.83 -5.52
CA LYS A 166 -3.68 23.42 -4.51
C LYS A 166 -4.23 24.77 -4.03
N ALA A 167 -4.59 25.66 -4.96
CA ALA A 167 -5.16 26.97 -4.66
C ALA A 167 -6.47 26.86 -3.86
N GLY A 168 -7.38 25.98 -4.28
CA GLY A 168 -8.63 25.72 -3.57
C GLY A 168 -8.40 25.26 -2.12
N LEU A 169 -7.41 24.41 -1.86
CA LEU A 169 -7.08 23.96 -0.50
C LEU A 169 -6.47 25.07 0.37
N GLN A 170 -5.60 25.89 -0.21
CA GLN A 170 -5.01 27.03 0.51
C GLN A 170 -6.06 28.07 0.88
N GLU A 171 -6.97 28.39 -0.05
CA GLU A 171 -8.01 29.39 0.16
C GLU A 171 -9.17 28.89 1.04
N LEU A 172 -9.72 27.70 0.73
CA LEU A 172 -10.94 27.21 1.36
C LEU A 172 -10.70 26.44 2.65
N GLN A 173 -9.55 25.78 2.79
CA GLN A 173 -9.27 24.89 3.92
C GLN A 173 -8.09 25.36 4.77
N GLN A 174 -7.53 26.54 4.48
CA GLN A 174 -6.36 27.11 5.16
C GLN A 174 -5.17 26.12 5.24
N PHE A 175 -5.11 25.16 4.31
CA PHE A 175 -4.06 24.16 4.29
C PHE A 175 -2.75 24.79 3.83
N ARG A 176 -1.66 24.57 4.57
CA ARG A 176 -0.33 25.08 4.20
C ARG A 176 0.51 23.95 3.63
N PHE A 177 0.85 24.08 2.36
CA PHE A 177 1.87 23.25 1.74
C PHE A 177 3.26 23.63 2.25
N GLN A 178 4.16 22.65 2.25
CA GLN A 178 5.57 22.90 2.49
C GLN A 178 6.11 23.83 1.42
N ASP A 179 6.89 24.83 1.84
CA ASP A 179 7.56 25.76 0.92
C ASP A 179 8.76 25.06 0.29
N LEU A 180 8.75 25.00 -1.03
CA LEU A 180 9.79 24.35 -1.83
C LEU A 180 10.65 25.37 -2.59
N ASP A 181 10.44 26.67 -2.43
CA ASP A 181 11.18 27.66 -3.21
C ASP A 181 12.69 27.63 -2.90
N GLY A 182 13.51 27.70 -3.95
CA GLY A 182 14.97 27.58 -3.86
C GLY A 182 15.44 26.24 -3.29
N SER A 183 14.73 25.14 -3.56
CA SER A 183 15.04 23.82 -3.01
C SER A 183 15.54 22.79 -4.03
N LEU A 184 16.27 21.80 -3.51
CA LEU A 184 16.67 20.58 -4.20
C LEU A 184 15.91 19.40 -3.60
N LEU A 185 15.10 18.73 -4.42
CA LEU A 185 14.41 17.50 -4.05
C LEU A 185 15.16 16.28 -4.55
N PHE A 186 15.61 15.44 -3.63
CA PHE A 186 16.15 14.13 -3.95
C PHE A 186 15.02 13.08 -3.99
N PHE A 187 14.84 12.41 -5.13
CA PHE A 187 13.87 11.33 -5.29
C PHE A 187 14.54 9.99 -5.00
N GLY A 188 14.10 9.34 -3.94
CA GLY A 188 14.55 7.99 -3.59
C GLY A 188 14.05 6.94 -4.57
N GLN A 189 14.75 5.82 -4.61
CA GLN A 189 14.43 4.67 -5.46
C GLN A 189 14.41 3.37 -4.66
N SER A 190 13.85 2.31 -5.24
CA SER A 190 13.90 0.98 -4.62
C SER A 190 15.33 0.43 -4.70
N PRO A 191 15.90 -0.13 -3.62
CA PRO A 191 17.25 -0.71 -3.64
C PRO A 191 17.35 -1.98 -4.49
N LEU A 192 16.22 -2.55 -4.91
CA LEU A 192 16.14 -3.73 -5.77
C LEU A 192 15.80 -3.37 -7.23
N ASP A 193 16.06 -2.13 -7.64
CA ASP A 193 15.78 -1.61 -8.97
C ASP A 193 16.97 -1.83 -9.92
N GLY A 194 16.71 -2.44 -11.09
CA GLY A 194 17.73 -2.69 -12.12
C GLY A 194 18.38 -1.40 -12.63
N SER A 195 17.68 -0.27 -12.57
CA SER A 195 18.21 1.04 -12.96
C SER A 195 19.32 1.58 -12.04
N LEU A 196 19.50 0.96 -10.87
CA LEU A 196 20.55 1.29 -9.91
C LEU A 196 21.77 0.37 -10.02
N LEU A 197 21.73 -0.66 -10.86
CA LEU A 197 22.84 -1.59 -10.96
C LEU A 197 23.98 -0.97 -11.77
N ALA A 198 25.13 -0.81 -11.13
CA ALA A 198 26.38 -0.45 -11.77
C ALA A 198 26.93 -1.61 -12.62
N PRO A 199 27.85 -1.36 -13.57
CA PRO A 199 28.46 -2.40 -14.40
C PRO A 199 29.14 -3.54 -13.63
N ASP A 200 29.60 -3.27 -12.41
CA ASP A 200 30.19 -4.25 -11.49
C ASP A 200 29.14 -5.10 -10.74
N GLY A 201 27.84 -4.88 -10.98
CA GLY A 201 26.72 -5.57 -10.34
C GLY A 201 26.32 -5.00 -8.99
N ARG A 202 26.99 -3.96 -8.49
CA ARG A 202 26.66 -3.29 -7.23
C ARG A 202 25.46 -2.36 -7.41
N ALA A 203 24.57 -2.34 -6.41
CA ALA A 203 23.51 -1.33 -6.35
C ALA A 203 24.10 0.03 -5.94
N LEU A 204 23.92 1.03 -6.79
CA LEU A 204 24.33 2.40 -6.56
C LEU A 204 23.50 3.04 -5.45
N GLN A 205 24.16 3.89 -4.66
CA GLN A 205 23.58 4.65 -3.56
C GLN A 205 23.87 6.14 -3.74
N CYS A 206 23.12 7.00 -3.04
CA CYS A 206 23.39 8.45 -3.10
C CYS A 206 24.83 8.81 -2.66
N SER A 207 25.44 8.01 -1.78
CA SER A 207 26.83 8.15 -1.35
C SER A 207 27.85 7.99 -2.48
N ASP A 208 27.55 7.23 -3.53
CA ASP A 208 28.40 7.12 -4.72
C ASP A 208 28.53 8.45 -5.49
N PHE A 209 27.63 9.41 -5.23
CA PHE A 209 27.55 10.71 -5.89
C PHE A 209 27.73 11.88 -4.92
N ALA A 210 28.43 11.66 -3.80
CA ALA A 210 28.54 12.61 -2.70
C ALA A 210 29.00 14.01 -3.15
N ASP A 211 30.09 14.12 -3.90
CA ASP A 211 30.64 15.43 -4.33
C ASP A 211 29.65 16.20 -5.20
N ARG A 212 28.99 15.50 -6.12
CA ARG A 212 28.00 16.10 -7.03
C ARG A 212 26.75 16.55 -6.27
N LEU A 213 26.26 15.75 -5.34
CA LEU A 213 25.12 16.10 -4.49
C LEU A 213 25.45 17.26 -3.55
N HIS A 214 26.66 17.27 -2.98
CA HIS A 214 27.14 18.38 -2.16
C HIS A 214 27.14 19.69 -2.96
N ALA A 215 27.70 19.67 -4.19
CA ALA A 215 27.72 20.83 -5.08
C ALA A 215 26.32 21.30 -5.48
N LEU A 216 25.43 20.39 -5.88
CA LEU A 216 24.05 20.72 -6.27
C LEU A 216 23.25 21.32 -5.11
N SER A 217 23.53 20.90 -3.88
CA SER A 217 22.82 21.36 -2.69
C SER A 217 23.23 22.76 -2.20
N GLN A 218 24.32 23.34 -2.73
CA GLN A 218 24.82 24.64 -2.24
C GLN A 218 23.76 25.74 -2.39
N GLY A 219 23.54 26.50 -1.32
CA GLY A 219 22.55 27.58 -1.28
C GLY A 219 21.08 27.15 -1.29
N LYS A 220 20.77 25.85 -1.29
CA LYS A 220 19.39 25.33 -1.40
C LYS A 220 18.91 24.60 -0.15
N ASN A 221 17.61 24.61 0.10
CA ASN A 221 17.01 23.64 1.04
C ASN A 221 17.01 22.25 0.39
N VAL A 222 17.20 21.19 1.18
CA VAL A 222 17.22 19.81 0.64
C VAL A 222 16.08 19.01 1.23
N PHE A 223 15.24 18.48 0.35
CA PHE A 223 14.12 17.63 0.71
C PHE A 223 14.28 16.25 0.09
N TYR A 224 13.69 15.25 0.74
CA TYR A 224 13.69 13.87 0.27
C TYR A 224 12.27 13.42 -0.07
N LYS A 225 12.07 12.91 -1.29
CA LYS A 225 10.81 12.31 -1.71
C LYS A 225 10.95 10.80 -1.76
N SER A 226 10.31 10.11 -0.81
CA SER A 226 10.35 8.65 -0.71
C SER A 226 9.69 7.97 -1.92
N HIS A 227 10.28 6.87 -2.36
CA HIS A 227 9.66 5.99 -3.35
C HIS A 227 8.40 5.31 -2.77
N PRO A 228 7.28 5.20 -3.52
CA PRO A 228 6.02 4.64 -3.01
C PRO A 228 6.15 3.22 -2.45
N TYR A 229 7.09 2.42 -2.96
CA TYR A 229 7.30 1.02 -2.60
C TYR A 229 8.55 0.75 -1.75
N ALA A 230 9.24 1.80 -1.29
CA ALA A 230 10.51 1.65 -0.55
C ALA A 230 10.59 2.63 0.65
N GLN A 231 9.47 2.83 1.35
CA GLN A 231 9.42 3.75 2.50
C GLN A 231 10.37 3.33 3.62
N GLU A 232 10.54 2.02 3.84
CA GLU A 232 11.46 1.46 4.84
C GLU A 232 12.93 1.83 4.60
N PHE A 233 13.31 2.15 3.35
CA PHE A 233 14.68 2.54 3.00
C PHE A 233 14.91 4.06 3.09
N ALA A 234 13.84 4.85 3.24
CA ALA A 234 13.92 6.31 3.24
C ALA A 234 14.81 6.84 4.36
N GLU A 235 14.69 6.29 5.58
CA GLU A 235 15.45 6.78 6.73
C GLU A 235 16.96 6.65 6.53
N THR A 236 17.41 5.51 6.00
CA THR A 236 18.84 5.25 5.77
C THR A 236 19.38 6.18 4.68
N GLU A 237 18.63 6.40 3.60
CA GLU A 237 19.03 7.29 2.52
C GLU A 237 19.02 8.77 2.95
N ILE A 238 18.04 9.19 3.75
CA ILE A 238 17.99 10.54 4.35
C ILE A 238 19.24 10.76 5.22
N GLN A 239 19.60 9.81 6.09
CA GLN A 239 20.79 9.93 6.93
C GLN A 239 22.09 10.01 6.11
N ALA A 240 22.17 9.31 4.98
CA ALA A 240 23.29 9.41 4.05
C ALA A 240 23.35 10.79 3.38
N LEU A 241 22.22 11.27 2.86
CA LEU A 241 22.10 12.61 2.25
C LEU A 241 22.46 13.72 3.25
N GLN A 242 21.97 13.65 4.50
CA GLN A 242 22.29 14.62 5.55
C GLN A 242 23.81 14.72 5.79
N ARG A 243 24.51 13.58 5.80
CA ARG A 243 25.97 13.55 5.94
C ARG A 243 26.69 14.18 4.74
N ILE A 244 26.20 13.94 3.52
CA ILE A 244 26.77 14.47 2.28
C ILE A 244 26.57 15.99 2.17
N VAL A 245 25.35 16.47 2.44
CA VAL A 245 24.97 17.87 2.26
C VAL A 245 25.33 18.74 3.47
N GLY A 246 25.64 18.13 4.63
CA GLY A 246 26.06 18.83 5.85
C GLY A 246 24.96 19.64 6.53
N LYS A 247 23.69 19.36 6.24
CA LYS A 247 22.51 20.09 6.76
C LYS A 247 21.29 19.17 6.87
N PRO A 248 20.25 19.57 7.62
CA PRO A 248 19.03 18.78 7.74
C PRO A 248 18.38 18.53 6.38
N VAL A 249 18.01 17.27 6.16
CA VAL A 249 17.16 16.83 5.04
C VAL A 249 15.85 16.34 5.64
N THR A 250 14.74 16.86 5.13
CA THR A 250 13.40 16.49 5.60
C THR A 250 12.58 15.86 4.49
N THR A 251 11.65 14.99 4.85
CA THR A 251 10.79 14.31 3.86
C THR A 251 9.78 15.30 3.28
N CYS A 252 9.67 15.34 1.95
CA CYS A 252 8.64 16.07 1.23
C CYS A 252 7.36 15.21 1.16
N GLN A 253 6.28 15.71 1.77
CA GLN A 253 4.99 15.02 1.80
C GLN A 253 4.14 15.31 0.57
N GLN A 254 4.47 16.35 -0.20
CA GLN A 254 3.76 16.66 -1.44
C GLN A 254 3.87 15.51 -2.44
N ASN A 255 2.80 15.31 -3.19
CA ASN A 255 2.77 14.40 -4.32
C ASN A 255 3.77 14.84 -5.40
N THR A 256 4.38 13.88 -6.09
CA THR A 256 5.34 14.15 -7.18
C THR A 256 4.80 15.15 -8.19
N TYR A 257 3.56 15.01 -8.63
CA TYR A 257 3.01 15.91 -9.64
C TYR A 257 2.66 17.28 -9.08
N GLN A 258 2.44 17.43 -7.77
CA GLN A 258 2.36 18.77 -7.16
C GLN A 258 3.71 19.48 -7.16
N ILE A 259 4.79 18.74 -6.87
CA ILE A 259 6.16 19.23 -6.94
C ILE A 259 6.48 19.65 -8.37
N LEU A 260 6.16 18.80 -9.36
CA LEU A 260 6.40 19.12 -10.77
C LEU A 260 5.56 20.33 -11.23
N SER A 261 4.33 20.47 -10.74
CA SER A 261 3.39 21.49 -11.23
C SER A 261 3.48 22.85 -10.51
N THR A 262 4.29 22.97 -9.45
CA THR A 262 4.41 24.21 -8.67
C THR A 262 5.08 25.32 -9.48
N TYR A 263 4.84 26.59 -9.13
CA TYR A 263 5.59 27.73 -9.67
C TYR A 263 6.89 28.02 -8.90
N GLU A 264 7.04 27.43 -7.70
CA GLU A 264 8.25 27.54 -6.88
C GLU A 264 9.49 27.02 -7.64
N ASP A 265 10.64 27.63 -7.39
CA ASP A 265 11.92 27.22 -7.95
C ASP A 265 12.41 25.95 -7.25
N VAL A 266 12.24 24.82 -7.94
CA VAL A 266 12.54 23.49 -7.43
C VAL A 266 13.39 22.75 -8.45
N GLU A 267 14.55 22.29 -8.00
CA GLU A 267 15.40 21.37 -8.75
C GLU A 267 15.20 19.94 -8.24
N LEU A 268 15.28 18.98 -9.15
CA LEU A 268 15.13 17.57 -8.84
C LEU A 268 16.46 16.84 -9.04
N ALA A 269 16.80 15.92 -8.16
CA ALA A 269 17.94 15.03 -8.31
C ALA A 269 17.57 13.59 -7.96
N SER A 270 18.15 12.63 -8.67
CA SER A 270 18.00 11.20 -8.40
C SER A 270 19.07 10.42 -9.17
N ILE A 271 19.28 9.15 -8.80
CA ILE A 271 20.28 8.30 -9.48
C ILE A 271 19.82 8.02 -10.92
N SER A 272 18.62 7.46 -11.06
CA SER A 272 18.07 6.99 -12.34
C SER A 272 16.53 7.13 -12.44
N SER A 273 15.88 7.85 -11.52
CA SER A 273 14.41 7.94 -11.45
C SER A 273 13.77 8.50 -12.73
N GLY A 274 12.68 7.87 -13.18
CA GLY A 274 11.88 8.31 -14.33
C GLY A 274 11.28 9.71 -14.18
N VAL A 275 11.05 10.16 -12.94
CA VAL A 275 10.52 11.51 -12.65
C VAL A 275 11.44 12.61 -13.21
N LEU A 276 12.74 12.36 -13.31
CA LEU A 276 13.69 13.32 -13.88
C LEU A 276 13.42 13.57 -15.37
N GLN A 277 12.90 12.59 -16.10
CA GLN A 277 12.49 12.76 -17.50
C GLN A 277 11.12 13.45 -17.61
N GLU A 278 10.24 13.27 -16.61
CA GLU A 278 8.97 13.99 -16.54
C GLU A 278 9.20 15.48 -16.30
N ALA A 279 10.17 15.84 -15.46
CA ALA A 279 10.50 17.22 -15.07
C ALA A 279 10.62 18.20 -16.25
N PHE A 280 11.17 17.75 -17.37
CA PHE A 280 11.29 18.53 -18.60
C PHE A 280 9.94 19.10 -19.07
N TRP A 281 8.88 18.27 -19.07
CA TRP A 281 7.55 18.65 -19.56
C TRP A 281 6.80 19.61 -18.63
N PHE A 282 7.28 19.75 -17.39
CA PHE A 282 6.78 20.71 -16.42
C PHE A 282 7.69 21.94 -16.27
N GLY A 283 8.75 22.05 -17.08
CA GLY A 283 9.70 23.15 -17.01
C GLY A 283 10.54 23.16 -15.74
N LYS A 284 10.81 21.98 -15.16
CA LYS A 284 11.65 21.82 -13.96
C LYS A 284 13.06 21.37 -14.32
N THR A 285 14.05 21.87 -13.59
CA THR A 285 15.45 21.44 -13.71
C THR A 285 15.63 20.09 -13.03
N ALA A 286 16.25 19.15 -13.72
CA ALA A 286 16.48 17.79 -13.23
C ALA A 286 17.93 17.35 -13.41
N HIS A 287 18.48 16.67 -12.40
CA HIS A 287 19.86 16.21 -12.33
C HIS A 287 19.91 14.69 -12.18
N THR A 288 20.11 14.00 -13.30
CA THR A 288 20.35 12.55 -13.31
C THR A 288 21.79 12.27 -12.90
N LEU A 289 21.99 11.52 -11.81
CA LEU A 289 23.33 11.27 -11.27
C LEU A 289 24.06 10.14 -11.99
N PHE A 290 23.33 9.11 -12.43
CA PHE A 290 23.87 7.98 -13.20
C PHE A 290 23.39 8.01 -14.65
N GLN A 291 22.26 7.39 -14.97
CA GLN A 291 21.67 7.40 -16.31
C GLN A 291 20.18 7.03 -16.28
N PRO A 292 19.38 7.46 -17.26
CA PRO A 292 18.00 7.03 -17.38
C PRO A 292 17.90 5.53 -17.70
N PHE A 293 17.00 4.81 -17.04
CA PHE A 293 16.75 3.39 -17.33
C PHE A 293 16.10 3.16 -18.70
N VAL A 294 15.09 3.98 -19.00
CA VAL A 294 14.39 4.04 -20.29
C VAL A 294 14.63 5.43 -20.85
N PRO A 295 15.78 5.68 -21.52
CA PRO A 295 16.09 6.99 -22.07
C PRO A 295 15.13 7.30 -23.22
N LEU A 296 14.32 8.34 -23.06
CA LEU A 296 13.37 8.79 -24.07
C LEU A 296 14.00 9.76 -25.05
N HIS A 297 13.49 9.77 -26.28
CA HIS A 297 13.80 10.83 -27.23
C HIS A 297 13.19 12.15 -26.75
N ILE A 298 14.03 13.13 -26.38
CA ILE A 298 13.61 14.50 -26.03
C ILE A 298 13.94 15.41 -27.22
N PRO A 299 12.96 16.16 -27.79
CA PRO A 299 13.13 16.92 -29.03
C PRO A 299 14.21 18.01 -29.04
N THR A 300 14.71 18.42 -27.87
CA THR A 300 15.75 19.44 -27.75
C THR A 300 17.14 18.93 -28.10
N GLN A 301 17.32 17.62 -28.22
CA GLN A 301 18.55 17.01 -28.71
C GLN A 301 18.40 16.78 -30.22
N GLN A 302 19.10 17.59 -31.02
CA GLN A 302 19.27 17.34 -32.45
C GLN A 302 19.85 15.93 -32.64
N ASN A 303 19.01 14.97 -32.99
CA ASN A 303 19.46 13.73 -33.59
C ASN A 303 19.42 13.93 -35.09
N ASP A 304 20.56 13.74 -35.75
CA ASP A 304 20.77 13.90 -37.20
C ASP A 304 20.05 12.81 -38.03
N GLY A 305 18.92 12.28 -37.57
CA GLY A 305 18.18 11.20 -38.21
C GLY A 305 18.86 9.82 -38.14
N VAL A 306 19.92 9.68 -37.35
CA VAL A 306 20.60 8.39 -37.13
C VAL A 306 19.83 7.59 -36.05
N PRO A 307 19.48 6.32 -36.30
CA PRO A 307 18.86 5.46 -35.29
C PRO A 307 19.84 5.25 -34.12
N ASP A 308 19.50 5.80 -32.95
CA ASP A 308 20.15 5.39 -31.71
C ASP A 308 19.36 4.22 -31.14
N ALA A 309 19.90 3.01 -31.29
CA ALA A 309 19.32 1.79 -30.73
C ALA A 309 19.19 1.84 -29.19
N GLY A 310 19.81 2.81 -28.52
CA GLY A 310 19.67 3.07 -27.10
C GLY A 310 18.38 3.83 -26.73
N ILE A 311 17.81 4.64 -27.63
CA ILE A 311 16.72 5.59 -27.33
C ILE A 311 15.34 4.98 -27.59
N TYR A 312 14.43 5.15 -26.64
CA TYR A 312 13.05 4.72 -26.75
C TYR A 312 12.14 5.79 -27.35
N GLN A 313 11.19 5.32 -28.17
CA GLN A 313 10.11 6.10 -28.77
C GLN A 313 8.80 5.83 -28.06
N GLN A 314 8.04 6.89 -27.81
CA GLN A 314 6.81 6.84 -27.04
C GLN A 314 5.64 6.40 -27.93
N MET A 315 4.88 5.42 -27.46
CA MET A 315 3.70 4.87 -28.14
C MET A 315 2.50 4.93 -27.19
N HIS A 316 1.31 5.14 -27.74
CA HIS A 316 0.10 4.92 -26.97
C HIS A 316 -0.02 3.44 -26.61
N PHE A 317 -0.40 3.13 -25.37
CA PHE A 317 -0.60 1.74 -24.97
C PHE A 317 -1.61 0.99 -25.86
N GLN A 318 -2.65 1.68 -26.33
CA GLN A 318 -3.63 1.11 -27.26
C GLN A 318 -3.02 0.60 -28.57
N GLN A 319 -1.91 1.18 -29.05
CA GLN A 319 -1.22 0.70 -30.25
C GLN A 319 -0.69 -0.72 -30.07
N LEU A 320 -0.27 -1.10 -28.86
CA LEU A 320 0.19 -2.47 -28.59
C LEU A 320 -0.93 -3.51 -28.72
N LEU A 321 -2.18 -3.08 -28.56
CA LEU A 321 -3.36 -3.93 -28.69
C LEU A 321 -3.94 -3.93 -30.12
N SER A 322 -3.32 -3.19 -31.05
CA SER A 322 -3.83 -2.94 -32.40
C SER A 322 -3.16 -3.86 -33.42
N PRO A 323 -3.90 -4.77 -34.09
CA PRO A 323 -3.33 -5.54 -35.20
C PRO A 323 -2.78 -4.65 -36.32
N GLY A 324 -3.42 -3.50 -36.59
CA GLY A 324 -2.98 -2.54 -37.60
C GLY A 324 -1.62 -1.91 -37.27
N PHE A 325 -1.35 -1.66 -35.98
CA PHE A 325 -0.02 -1.20 -35.53
C PHE A 325 1.04 -2.26 -35.86
N TRP A 326 0.81 -3.52 -35.43
CA TRP A 326 1.78 -4.60 -35.68
C TRP A 326 1.96 -4.94 -37.16
N HIS A 327 0.89 -4.84 -37.96
CA HIS A 327 0.96 -4.93 -39.42
C HIS A 327 1.91 -3.88 -39.98
N ALA A 328 1.72 -2.62 -39.61
CA ALA A 328 2.54 -1.50 -40.10
C ALA A 328 4.00 -1.62 -39.67
N ILE A 329 4.28 -2.15 -38.47
CA ILE A 329 5.64 -2.30 -37.96
C ILE A 329 6.35 -3.52 -38.56
N LEU A 330 5.73 -4.70 -38.52
CA LEU A 330 6.41 -5.97 -38.79
C LEU A 330 6.24 -6.46 -40.24
N SER A 331 5.09 -6.20 -40.87
CA SER A 331 4.76 -6.81 -42.16
C SER A 331 3.91 -5.90 -43.07
N PRO A 332 4.29 -4.63 -43.30
CA PRO A 332 3.44 -3.69 -44.06
C PRO A 332 3.24 -4.11 -45.53
N GLN A 333 4.06 -5.04 -46.03
CA GLN A 333 3.95 -5.60 -47.39
C GLN A 333 2.83 -6.64 -47.52
N GLN A 334 2.33 -7.18 -46.41
CA GLN A 334 1.21 -8.15 -46.41
C GLN A 334 -0.15 -7.42 -46.53
N PRO A 335 -1.23 -8.12 -46.93
CA PRO A 335 -2.57 -7.55 -46.87
C PRO A 335 -2.92 -7.04 -45.46
N ALA A 336 -3.60 -5.91 -45.38
CA ALA A 336 -3.99 -5.31 -44.11
C ALA A 336 -4.89 -6.25 -43.28
N PRO A 337 -4.79 -6.23 -41.94
CA PRO A 337 -5.61 -7.06 -41.08
C PRO A 337 -7.10 -6.68 -41.20
N ARG A 338 -7.99 -7.66 -40.99
CA ARG A 338 -9.45 -7.44 -41.05
C ARG A 338 -9.94 -6.45 -39.99
N LEU A 339 -9.29 -6.45 -38.83
CA LEU A 339 -9.54 -5.51 -37.75
C LEU A 339 -8.27 -4.69 -37.54
N ALA A 340 -8.33 -3.38 -37.78
CA ALA A 340 -7.19 -2.50 -37.58
C ALA A 340 -6.93 -2.25 -36.09
N SER A 341 -7.97 -1.89 -35.32
CA SER A 341 -7.85 -1.62 -33.89
C SER A 341 -9.17 -1.84 -33.16
N LEU A 342 -9.10 -2.03 -31.84
CA LEU A 342 -10.26 -1.90 -30.96
C LEU A 342 -10.74 -0.44 -30.89
N PRO A 343 -11.99 -0.19 -30.43
CA PRO A 343 -12.43 1.15 -30.05
C PRO A 343 -11.48 1.80 -29.02
N SER A 344 -11.52 3.13 -28.93
CA SER A 344 -10.72 3.90 -27.98
C SER A 344 -10.85 3.37 -26.55
N LEU A 345 -9.71 3.15 -25.91
CA LEU A 345 -9.68 2.66 -24.53
C LEU A 345 -10.20 3.71 -23.55
N ALA A 346 -10.72 3.25 -22.42
CA ALA A 346 -11.10 4.12 -21.32
C ALA A 346 -9.87 4.77 -20.67
N HIS A 347 -10.08 5.87 -19.96
CA HIS A 347 -9.05 6.52 -19.15
C HIS A 347 -8.42 5.55 -18.13
N ASN A 348 -7.10 5.60 -17.94
CA ASN A 348 -6.34 4.70 -17.06
C ASN A 348 -6.47 3.18 -17.38
N HIS A 349 -6.83 2.78 -18.60
CA HIS A 349 -6.96 1.37 -18.96
C HIS A 349 -5.64 0.61 -18.79
N ALA A 350 -4.54 1.13 -19.31
CA ALA A 350 -3.22 0.51 -19.17
C ALA A 350 -2.80 0.41 -17.71
N ARG A 351 -3.03 1.45 -16.91
CA ARG A 351 -2.75 1.43 -15.46
C ARG A 351 -3.50 0.32 -14.75
N ALA A 352 -4.79 0.16 -15.05
CA ALA A 352 -5.62 -0.88 -14.45
C ALA A 352 -5.19 -2.28 -14.90
N THR A 353 -4.90 -2.46 -16.19
CA THR A 353 -4.45 -3.75 -16.75
C THR A 353 -3.09 -4.18 -16.17
N LEU A 354 -2.16 -3.24 -15.96
CA LEU A 354 -0.81 -3.51 -15.48
C LEU A 354 -0.63 -3.39 -13.96
N ASP A 355 -1.68 -2.95 -13.25
CA ASP A 355 -1.66 -2.60 -11.82
C ASP A 355 -0.53 -1.62 -11.45
N GLN A 356 -0.42 -0.55 -12.23
CA GLN A 356 0.72 0.36 -12.23
C GLN A 356 0.28 1.83 -12.09
N TRP A 357 0.15 2.27 -10.84
CA TRP A 357 -0.41 3.59 -10.51
C TRP A 357 0.60 4.61 -9.98
N TRP A 358 1.63 4.19 -9.25
CA TRP A 358 2.61 5.07 -8.59
C TRP A 358 1.96 6.28 -7.86
N ASP A 359 2.60 7.45 -7.87
CA ASP A 359 2.07 8.68 -7.26
C ASP A 359 0.89 9.26 -8.08
N TYR A 360 0.54 8.72 -9.25
CA TYR A 360 -0.63 9.18 -10.03
C TYR A 360 -1.95 8.77 -9.37
N SER A 361 -1.96 7.64 -8.64
CA SER A 361 -3.11 7.21 -7.83
C SER A 361 -3.61 8.36 -6.93
N LYS A 362 -2.70 9.08 -6.29
CA LYS A 362 -3.01 10.21 -5.42
C LYS A 362 -3.62 11.37 -6.19
N VAL A 363 -3.22 11.63 -7.44
CA VAL A 363 -3.85 12.68 -8.25
C VAL A 363 -5.34 12.39 -8.50
N MET A 364 -5.70 11.11 -8.63
CA MET A 364 -7.09 10.69 -8.85
C MET A 364 -7.94 10.75 -7.58
N THR A 365 -7.35 10.41 -6.43
CA THR A 365 -8.10 10.21 -5.18
C THR A 365 -8.02 11.38 -4.21
N TRP A 366 -7.00 12.24 -4.36
CA TRP A 366 -6.72 13.27 -3.38
C TRP A 366 -7.71 14.43 -3.47
N GLU A 367 -8.55 14.53 -2.43
CA GLU A 367 -9.40 15.67 -2.06
C GLU A 367 -10.20 16.29 -3.21
N ARG A 368 -10.59 15.47 -4.18
CA ARG A 368 -11.51 15.88 -5.23
C ARG A 368 -12.89 16.09 -4.62
N PRO A 369 -13.58 17.20 -4.94
CA PRO A 369 -14.94 17.45 -4.46
C PRO A 369 -15.86 16.28 -4.72
N LEU A 370 -15.75 15.60 -5.88
CA LEU A 370 -16.57 14.43 -6.18
C LEU A 370 -16.34 13.26 -5.20
N THR A 371 -15.09 12.95 -4.86
CA THR A 371 -14.76 11.86 -3.93
C THR A 371 -15.16 12.25 -2.51
N GLN A 372 -14.89 13.49 -2.12
CA GLN A 372 -15.33 14.05 -0.84
C GLN A 372 -16.85 14.06 -0.75
N GLU A 373 -17.56 14.51 -1.77
CA GLU A 373 -19.02 14.51 -1.85
C GLU A 373 -19.58 13.10 -1.84
N ALA A 374 -18.98 12.16 -2.57
CA ALA A 374 -19.36 10.75 -2.53
C ALA A 374 -19.19 10.17 -1.14
N MET A 375 -18.07 10.47 -0.46
CA MET A 375 -17.84 10.10 0.94
C MET A 375 -18.86 10.78 1.86
N LEU A 376 -19.08 12.09 1.72
CA LEU A 376 -20.00 12.88 2.54
C LEU A 376 -21.44 12.36 2.39
N ARG A 377 -21.89 12.11 1.16
CA ARG A 377 -23.20 11.49 0.84
C ARG A 377 -23.28 10.04 1.32
N GLY A 378 -22.16 9.32 1.31
CA GLY A 378 -22.01 7.96 1.84
C GLY A 378 -21.88 7.86 3.36
N GLY A 379 -22.19 8.92 4.12
CA GLY A 379 -22.15 8.94 5.58
C GLY A 379 -21.01 9.77 6.20
N GLY A 380 -20.04 10.21 5.38
CA GLY A 380 -18.94 11.06 5.81
C GLY A 380 -19.36 12.42 6.35
N ALA A 381 -20.53 12.95 5.95
CA ALA A 381 -21.04 14.22 6.49
C ALA A 381 -21.44 14.09 7.96
N ALA A 382 -22.08 12.98 8.32
CA ALA A 382 -22.39 12.65 9.70
C ALA A 382 -21.11 12.41 10.52
N LEU A 383 -20.10 11.76 9.92
CA LEU A 383 -18.78 11.59 10.54
C LEU A 383 -18.10 12.93 10.80
N ARG A 384 -18.08 13.85 9.83
CA ARG A 384 -17.47 15.17 9.96
C ARG A 384 -18.16 16.02 11.03
N GLN A 385 -19.50 16.05 11.06
CA GLN A 385 -20.24 16.75 12.11
C GLN A 385 -19.94 16.21 13.51
N ARG A 386 -19.62 14.91 13.63
CA ARG A 386 -19.23 14.31 14.90
C ARG A 386 -17.80 14.65 15.29
N VAL A 387 -16.86 14.65 14.34
CA VAL A 387 -15.48 15.10 14.57
C VAL A 387 -15.45 16.57 14.96
N GLU A 388 -16.16 17.44 14.24
CA GLU A 388 -16.25 18.87 14.57
C GLU A 388 -16.87 19.14 15.95
N LYS A 389 -17.79 18.29 16.41
CA LYS A 389 -18.32 18.35 17.78
C LYS A 389 -17.28 17.97 18.84
N LEU A 390 -16.36 17.07 18.50
CA LEU A 390 -15.25 16.67 19.38
C LEU A 390 -14.13 17.72 19.37
N GLU A 391 -13.81 18.32 18.22
CA GLU A 391 -12.76 19.35 18.07
C GLU A 391 -13.15 20.71 18.65
N LYS A 392 -14.46 21.02 18.74
CA LYS A 392 -14.96 22.26 19.37
C LYS A 392 -14.94 22.24 20.90
N ILE A 393 -14.50 21.13 21.50
CA ILE A 393 -14.20 21.08 22.94
C ILE A 393 -12.82 21.73 23.10
N PRO A 394 -12.70 22.90 23.76
CA PRO A 394 -11.42 23.58 23.89
C PRO A 394 -10.40 22.68 24.60
N PRO A 395 -9.11 22.70 24.22
CA PRO A 395 -8.08 21.88 24.88
C PRO A 395 -7.88 22.24 26.36
N SER A 396 -8.41 23.38 26.81
CA SER A 396 -8.43 23.77 28.23
C SER A 396 -9.64 23.22 29.01
N GLU A 397 -10.64 22.65 28.33
CA GLU A 397 -11.78 21.95 28.93
C GLU A 397 -11.77 20.43 28.62
N GLY A 398 -10.91 19.98 27.71
CA GLY A 398 -10.59 18.58 27.46
C GLY A 398 -9.35 18.17 28.24
N PHE A 399 -9.51 17.27 29.21
CA PHE A 399 -8.49 16.69 30.09
C PHE A 399 -8.06 17.56 31.29
N THR A 400 -8.95 17.67 32.27
CA THR A 400 -8.50 17.51 33.66
C THR A 400 -8.34 16.01 33.92
N SER A 401 -7.13 15.55 34.22
CA SER A 401 -6.92 14.28 34.92
C SER A 401 -7.95 14.16 36.03
N ILE A 402 -8.75 13.08 36.07
CA ILE A 402 -9.58 12.80 37.24
C ILE A 402 -8.58 12.59 38.38
N PRO A 403 -8.59 13.41 39.45
CA PRO A 403 -7.61 13.26 40.53
C PRO A 403 -7.71 11.84 41.11
N GLY A 404 -6.64 11.06 40.97
CA GLY A 404 -6.51 9.73 41.57
C GLY A 404 -6.72 8.51 40.67
N HIS A 405 -6.96 8.64 39.35
CA HIS A 405 -7.06 7.49 38.44
C HIS A 405 -5.86 7.43 37.48
N ASP A 406 -5.12 6.31 37.47
CA ASP A 406 -3.95 6.11 36.61
C ASP A 406 -4.34 5.45 35.27
N PHE A 407 -4.19 6.21 34.18
CA PHE A 407 -4.49 5.74 32.82
C PHE A 407 -3.25 5.26 32.06
N SER A 408 -2.11 5.10 32.73
CA SER A 408 -0.90 4.60 32.10
C SER A 408 -1.06 3.18 31.56
N LEU A 409 -0.28 2.84 30.54
CA LEU A 409 -0.24 1.53 29.90
C LEU A 409 0.02 0.40 30.90
N HIS A 410 0.80 0.69 31.94
CA HIS A 410 1.24 -0.26 32.95
C HIS A 410 0.55 -0.09 34.30
N SER A 411 -0.63 0.54 34.34
CA SER A 411 -1.42 0.74 35.56
C SER A 411 -1.88 -0.56 36.24
N GLY A 412 -1.80 -1.69 35.52
CA GLY A 412 -2.26 -3.01 35.95
C GLY A 412 -3.68 -3.35 35.50
N GLU A 413 -4.45 -2.37 35.00
CA GLU A 413 -5.79 -2.59 34.44
C GLU A 413 -5.79 -3.19 33.03
N ARG A 414 -4.66 -3.12 32.32
CA ARG A 414 -4.57 -3.45 30.90
C ARG A 414 -3.66 -4.65 30.68
N GLN A 415 -4.11 -5.56 29.82
CA GLN A 415 -3.23 -6.55 29.22
C GLN A 415 -2.36 -5.89 28.16
N VAL A 416 -1.04 -6.09 28.23
CA VAL A 416 -0.07 -5.45 27.33
C VAL A 416 0.85 -6.50 26.73
N ALA A 417 0.83 -6.58 25.40
CA ALA A 417 1.84 -7.26 24.59
C ALA A 417 1.89 -6.62 23.19
N THR A 418 2.90 -6.95 22.39
CA THR A 418 3.04 -6.45 21.01
C THR A 418 2.65 -7.48 19.95
N HIS A 419 2.59 -8.77 20.30
CA HIS A 419 2.12 -9.85 19.43
C HIS A 419 0.86 -10.49 20.02
N TYR A 420 -0.03 -10.99 19.16
CA TYR A 420 -1.32 -11.52 19.61
C TYR A 420 -1.15 -12.79 20.44
N GLU A 421 -0.21 -13.64 20.07
CA GLU A 421 0.18 -14.88 20.78
C GLU A 421 0.72 -14.65 22.19
N ASP A 422 1.16 -13.43 22.51
CA ASP A 422 1.66 -13.04 23.83
C ASP A 422 0.53 -12.48 24.74
N ILE A 423 -0.65 -12.21 24.19
CA ILE A 423 -1.83 -11.79 24.95
C ILE A 423 -2.36 -12.97 25.75
N ARG A 424 -2.67 -12.80 27.04
CA ARG A 424 -3.23 -13.87 27.87
C ARG A 424 -4.37 -14.65 27.20
N ALA A 425 -4.36 -15.97 27.38
CA ALA A 425 -5.25 -16.88 26.67
C ALA A 425 -6.74 -16.61 26.95
N ASP A 426 -7.11 -16.23 28.18
CA ASP A 426 -8.50 -15.93 28.50
C ASP A 426 -9.06 -14.77 27.66
N HIS A 427 -8.29 -13.69 27.49
CA HIS A 427 -8.68 -12.56 26.66
C HIS A 427 -8.77 -12.95 25.18
N ARG A 428 -7.80 -13.72 24.66
CA ARG A 428 -7.85 -14.22 23.27
C ARG A 428 -9.09 -15.07 23.02
N TYR A 429 -9.41 -16.00 23.92
CA TYR A 429 -10.57 -16.88 23.76
C TYR A 429 -11.89 -16.12 23.78
N ARG A 430 -12.01 -15.05 24.58
CA ARG A 430 -13.20 -14.18 24.53
C ARG A 430 -13.34 -13.57 23.13
N TYR A 431 -12.31 -12.91 22.61
CA TYR A 431 -12.37 -12.28 21.29
C TYR A 431 -12.53 -13.29 20.14
N GLU A 432 -11.92 -14.47 20.23
CA GLU A 432 -12.12 -15.57 19.26
C GLU A 432 -13.58 -16.07 19.26
N TRP A 433 -14.19 -16.20 20.44
CA TRP A 433 -15.60 -16.57 20.57
C TRP A 433 -16.51 -15.48 19.98
N VAL A 434 -16.21 -14.20 20.20
CA VAL A 434 -16.93 -13.08 19.57
C VAL A 434 -16.78 -13.09 18.04
N ASP A 435 -15.54 -13.20 17.55
CA ASP A 435 -15.23 -13.17 16.11
C ASP A 435 -15.99 -14.24 15.32
N ALA A 436 -16.15 -15.43 15.92
CA ALA A 436 -16.86 -16.56 15.33
C ALA A 436 -18.37 -16.34 15.17
N GLN A 437 -18.97 -15.42 15.92
CA GLN A 437 -20.43 -15.20 15.92
C GLN A 437 -20.87 -13.94 15.20
N LEU A 438 -19.97 -12.98 14.98
CA LEU A 438 -20.29 -11.76 14.25
C LEU A 438 -20.38 -12.03 12.73
N PRO A 439 -21.22 -11.30 11.98
CA PRO A 439 -21.32 -11.45 10.52
C PRO A 439 -20.07 -10.92 9.83
N GLU A 440 -19.62 -11.52 8.72
CA GLU A 440 -18.50 -10.97 7.94
C GLU A 440 -18.85 -9.58 7.36
N GLY A 441 -17.89 -8.65 7.35
CA GLY A 441 -18.10 -7.26 6.96
C GLY A 441 -18.79 -6.39 8.04
N GLY A 442 -19.29 -5.23 7.61
CA GLY A 442 -19.95 -4.27 8.49
C GLY A 442 -18.99 -3.37 9.28
N PHE A 443 -19.57 -2.39 9.98
CA PHE A 443 -18.85 -1.44 10.82
C PHE A 443 -19.28 -1.56 12.28
N GLY A 444 -18.32 -1.83 13.17
CA GLY A 444 -18.56 -1.97 14.59
C GLY A 444 -17.58 -1.20 15.47
N ILE A 445 -17.86 -1.22 16.77
CA ILE A 445 -17.07 -0.55 17.80
C ILE A 445 -16.58 -1.55 18.85
N ASP A 446 -15.35 -1.39 19.32
CA ASP A 446 -14.74 -2.13 20.43
C ASP A 446 -14.40 -1.12 21.53
N THR A 447 -15.20 -1.08 22.60
CA THR A 447 -15.03 -0.10 23.68
C THR A 447 -14.21 -0.69 24.81
N PHE A 448 -13.34 0.12 25.41
CA PHE A 448 -12.29 -0.33 26.36
C PHE A 448 -11.34 -1.33 25.69
N CYS A 449 -10.91 -0.99 24.47
CA CYS A 449 -10.14 -1.92 23.62
C CYS A 449 -8.70 -2.18 24.11
N GLY A 450 -8.24 -1.49 25.15
CA GLY A 450 -6.87 -1.58 25.65
C GLY A 450 -5.84 -1.25 24.57
N ASN A 451 -4.83 -2.10 24.43
CA ASN A 451 -3.82 -2.02 23.36
C ASN A 451 -4.32 -2.58 22.00
N GLY A 452 -5.59 -2.91 21.85
CA GLY A 452 -6.22 -3.14 20.54
C GLY A 452 -6.07 -4.53 19.93
N TYR A 453 -5.57 -5.54 20.67
CA TYR A 453 -5.47 -6.92 20.15
C TYR A 453 -6.81 -7.49 19.70
N GLY A 454 -7.88 -7.18 20.44
CA GLY A 454 -9.24 -7.62 20.14
C GLY A 454 -9.79 -6.95 18.90
N THR A 455 -9.70 -5.61 18.84
CA THR A 455 -10.00 -4.82 17.64
C THR A 455 -9.26 -5.35 16.42
N TRP A 456 -7.97 -5.67 16.54
CA TRP A 456 -7.19 -6.26 15.45
C TRP A 456 -7.76 -7.58 14.97
N GLN A 457 -8.05 -8.51 15.89
CA GLN A 457 -8.61 -9.82 15.57
C GLN A 457 -9.93 -9.66 14.80
N LEU A 458 -10.85 -8.85 15.32
CA LEU A 458 -12.15 -8.59 14.72
C LEU A 458 -12.02 -7.89 13.35
N SER A 459 -11.02 -7.01 13.20
CA SER A 459 -10.81 -6.23 11.98
C SER A 459 -10.24 -7.02 10.80
N LYS A 460 -9.89 -8.29 11.00
CA LYS A 460 -9.50 -9.17 9.90
C LYS A 460 -10.63 -9.43 8.92
N ARG A 461 -11.89 -9.28 9.36
CA ARG A 461 -13.09 -9.56 8.55
C ARG A 461 -14.07 -8.38 8.48
N ARG A 462 -13.84 -7.28 9.21
CA ARG A 462 -14.82 -6.21 9.45
C ARG A 462 -14.14 -4.87 9.66
N HIS A 463 -14.86 -3.76 9.48
CA HIS A 463 -14.37 -2.46 9.94
C HIS A 463 -14.64 -2.29 11.43
N VAL A 464 -13.62 -1.96 12.21
CA VAL A 464 -13.74 -1.86 13.67
C VAL A 464 -13.10 -0.57 14.16
N TRP A 465 -13.85 0.17 14.97
CA TRP A 465 -13.34 1.32 15.70
C TRP A 465 -13.08 0.94 17.16
N GLY A 466 -11.82 0.82 17.56
CA GLY A 466 -11.39 0.62 18.93
C GLY A 466 -11.26 1.93 19.69
N ILE A 467 -11.81 2.02 20.90
CA ILE A 467 -11.62 3.16 21.80
C ILE A 467 -11.15 2.72 23.20
N ASP A 468 -10.17 3.44 23.75
CA ASP A 468 -9.69 3.25 25.13
C ASP A 468 -9.38 4.59 25.81
N GLY A 469 -9.45 4.63 27.13
CA GLY A 469 -9.10 5.82 27.91
C GLY A 469 -7.60 6.16 27.90
N SER A 470 -6.74 5.16 27.70
CA SER A 470 -5.28 5.32 27.73
C SER A 470 -4.73 5.73 26.37
N VAL A 471 -4.12 6.91 26.31
CA VAL A 471 -3.40 7.39 25.12
C VAL A 471 -2.25 6.45 24.74
N GLU A 472 -1.55 5.90 25.72
CA GLU A 472 -0.40 5.01 25.53
C GLU A 472 -0.84 3.66 24.95
N ALA A 473 -1.97 3.12 25.44
CA ALA A 473 -2.56 1.90 24.88
C ALA A 473 -3.04 2.10 23.44
N VAL A 474 -3.67 3.24 23.14
CA VAL A 474 -4.08 3.61 21.78
C VAL A 474 -2.88 3.77 20.84
N GLN A 475 -1.78 4.37 21.30
CA GLN A 475 -0.55 4.48 20.53
C GLN A 475 0.06 3.10 20.24
N LEU A 476 0.11 2.21 21.24
CA LEU A 476 0.59 0.83 21.06
C LEU A 476 -0.29 0.07 20.06
N ALA A 477 -1.61 0.24 20.14
CA ALA A 477 -2.57 -0.34 19.20
C ALA A 477 -2.31 0.11 17.76
N GLN A 478 -2.10 1.42 17.55
CA GLN A 478 -1.79 1.98 16.24
C GLN A 478 -0.47 1.49 15.66
N GLN A 479 0.51 1.18 16.52
CA GLN A 479 1.83 0.69 16.11
C GLN A 479 1.84 -0.82 15.79
N HIS A 480 1.18 -1.65 16.61
CA HIS A 480 1.35 -3.10 16.57
C HIS A 480 0.10 -3.87 16.11
N TYR A 481 -1.09 -3.30 16.27
CA TYR A 481 -2.37 -3.97 16.05
C TYR A 481 -3.21 -3.30 14.95
N ARG A 482 -2.57 -2.51 14.08
CA ARG A 482 -3.25 -1.85 12.96
C ARG A 482 -3.49 -2.79 11.78
N THR A 483 -4.69 -2.73 11.24
CA THR A 483 -5.07 -3.26 9.92
C THR A 483 -5.63 -2.14 9.03
N PRO A 484 -5.82 -2.37 7.72
CA PRO A 484 -6.53 -1.40 6.86
C PRO A 484 -7.99 -1.14 7.28
N GLN A 485 -8.56 -1.99 8.14
CA GLN A 485 -9.97 -1.94 8.55
C GLN A 485 -10.14 -1.53 10.03
N SER A 486 -9.05 -1.36 10.78
CA SER A 486 -9.08 -0.91 12.17
C SER A 486 -8.84 0.60 12.29
N PHE A 487 -9.58 1.25 13.19
CA PHE A 487 -9.35 2.63 13.61
C PHE A 487 -9.24 2.67 15.13
N PHE A 488 -8.34 3.48 15.69
CA PHE A 488 -8.16 3.60 17.13
C PHE A 488 -8.27 5.06 17.57
N SER A 489 -8.95 5.33 18.68
CA SER A 489 -9.09 6.67 19.24
C SER A 489 -9.07 6.64 20.76
N GLN A 490 -8.56 7.70 21.37
CA GLN A 490 -8.63 7.86 22.82
C GLN A 490 -10.00 8.42 23.21
N ALA A 491 -10.69 7.75 24.13
CA ALA A 491 -11.93 8.25 24.75
C ALA A 491 -12.15 7.60 26.13
N TYR A 492 -12.61 8.40 27.09
CA TYR A 492 -12.96 7.94 28.44
C TYR A 492 -14.44 8.25 28.72
N TYR A 493 -15.15 7.35 29.38
CA TYR A 493 -16.58 7.53 29.65
C TYR A 493 -16.82 8.60 30.74
N PRO A 494 -17.71 9.58 30.55
CA PRO A 494 -18.78 9.64 29.56
C PRO A 494 -18.34 10.23 28.21
N PHE A 495 -18.34 9.37 27.18
CA PHE A 495 -18.22 9.77 25.78
C PHE A 495 -19.56 9.61 25.06
N SER A 496 -19.74 10.32 23.95
CA SER A 496 -20.95 10.20 23.12
C SER A 496 -20.71 9.27 21.93
N LEU A 497 -21.44 8.16 21.89
CA LEU A 497 -21.50 7.32 20.70
C LEU A 497 -22.62 7.80 19.76
N PRO A 498 -22.44 7.66 18.45
CA PRO A 498 -23.48 7.99 17.49
C PRO A 498 -24.66 7.02 17.62
N LYS A 499 -25.88 7.51 17.46
CA LYS A 499 -27.05 6.65 17.45
C LYS A 499 -27.08 5.80 16.18
N GLU A 500 -27.51 4.54 16.32
CA GLU A 500 -27.85 3.64 15.20
C GLU A 500 -26.80 3.58 14.07
N SER A 501 -25.53 3.54 14.42
CA SER A 501 -24.43 3.62 13.45
C SER A 501 -23.65 2.33 13.30
N PHE A 502 -23.70 1.45 14.28
CA PHE A 502 -22.89 0.23 14.29
C PHE A 502 -23.73 -1.01 13.99
N ASP A 503 -23.19 -1.88 13.12
CA ASP A 503 -23.72 -3.21 12.86
C ASP A 503 -23.45 -4.15 14.05
N PHE A 504 -22.36 -3.90 14.79
CA PHE A 504 -22.06 -4.59 16.04
C PHE A 504 -21.25 -3.72 17.02
N ALA A 505 -21.30 -4.08 18.31
CA ALA A 505 -20.50 -3.48 19.37
C ALA A 505 -19.91 -4.59 20.25
N VAL A 506 -18.67 -4.39 20.71
CA VAL A 506 -17.96 -5.29 21.62
C VAL A 506 -17.49 -4.47 22.82
N SER A 507 -17.78 -4.95 24.03
CA SER A 507 -17.34 -4.33 25.29
C SER A 507 -17.04 -5.41 26.32
N LEU A 508 -15.79 -5.86 26.35
CA LEU A 508 -15.36 -6.93 27.24
C LEU A 508 -14.62 -6.34 28.43
N GLU A 509 -14.96 -6.82 29.63
CA GLU A 509 -14.41 -6.40 30.92
C GLU A 509 -14.36 -4.87 31.05
N SER A 510 -15.52 -4.23 30.94
CA SER A 510 -15.63 -2.78 30.82
C SER A 510 -16.66 -2.17 31.77
N VAL A 511 -17.87 -2.75 31.83
CA VAL A 511 -19.01 -2.15 32.53
C VAL A 511 -18.74 -2.04 34.03
N GLU A 512 -18.02 -3.00 34.60
CA GLU A 512 -17.58 -3.03 35.99
C GLU A 512 -16.62 -1.88 36.35
N HIS A 513 -15.90 -1.32 35.38
CA HIS A 513 -14.97 -0.21 35.57
C HIS A 513 -15.63 1.16 35.47
N VAL A 514 -16.92 1.21 35.11
CA VAL A 514 -17.66 2.47 34.94
C VAL A 514 -18.62 2.67 36.10
N LYS A 515 -18.46 3.78 36.84
CA LYS A 515 -19.34 4.12 37.97
C LYS A 515 -20.82 4.17 37.58
N ASP A 516 -21.13 4.70 36.40
CA ASP A 516 -22.45 4.63 35.76
C ASP A 516 -22.47 3.57 34.66
N GLY A 517 -22.26 2.31 35.05
CA GLY A 517 -22.19 1.18 34.13
C GLY A 517 -23.48 0.98 33.32
N GLU A 518 -24.64 1.27 33.92
CA GLU A 518 -25.94 1.19 33.23
C GLU A 518 -26.08 2.27 32.17
N GLY A 519 -25.71 3.53 32.46
CA GLY A 519 -25.67 4.61 31.48
C GLY A 519 -24.69 4.34 30.33
N PHE A 520 -23.54 3.74 30.62
CA PHE A 520 -22.59 3.30 29.59
C PHE A 520 -23.18 2.20 28.71
N PHE A 521 -23.79 1.17 29.32
CA PHE A 521 -24.44 0.09 28.59
C PHE A 521 -25.57 0.61 27.69
N ALA A 522 -26.39 1.53 28.19
CA ALA A 522 -27.44 2.21 27.42
C ALA A 522 -26.87 2.96 26.19
N SER A 523 -25.72 3.61 26.34
CA SER A 523 -25.03 4.28 25.22
C SER A 523 -24.58 3.29 24.15
N LEU A 524 -24.07 2.11 24.52
CA LEU A 524 -23.73 1.05 23.57
C LEU A 524 -24.97 0.59 22.79
N VAL A 525 -26.07 0.30 23.49
CA VAL A 525 -27.33 -0.15 22.87
C VAL A 525 -27.92 0.92 21.95
N GLN A 526 -27.87 2.20 22.35
CA GLN A 526 -28.33 3.29 21.50
C GLN A 526 -27.49 3.41 20.21
N SER A 527 -26.21 3.06 20.27
CA SER A 527 -25.31 3.17 19.14
C SER A 527 -25.48 2.09 18.06
N LEU A 528 -26.10 0.96 18.41
CA LEU A 528 -26.39 -0.13 17.49
C LEU A 528 -27.54 0.21 16.55
N LYS A 529 -27.40 -0.17 15.28
CA LYS A 529 -28.52 -0.19 14.31
C LYS A 529 -29.62 -1.14 14.77
N PRO A 530 -30.88 -0.97 14.32
CA PRO A 530 -31.89 -2.01 14.44
C PRO A 530 -31.36 -3.35 13.89
N GLY A 531 -31.45 -4.42 14.67
CA GLY A 531 -30.88 -5.73 14.32
C GLY A 531 -29.38 -5.90 14.59
N GLY A 532 -28.67 -4.85 15.04
CA GLY A 532 -27.25 -4.91 15.35
C GLY A 532 -26.92 -5.78 16.57
N LEU A 533 -25.69 -6.28 16.63
CA LEU A 533 -25.24 -7.21 17.67
C LEU A 533 -24.43 -6.52 18.78
N LEU A 534 -24.68 -6.85 20.04
CA LEU A 534 -23.83 -6.49 21.17
C LEU A 534 -23.16 -7.74 21.73
N CYS A 535 -21.84 -7.74 21.83
CA CYS A 535 -21.15 -8.67 22.72
C CYS A 535 -20.58 -7.91 23.91
N PHE A 536 -20.86 -8.40 25.11
CA PHE A 536 -20.34 -7.81 26.33
C PHE A 536 -19.99 -8.86 27.37
N SER A 537 -19.19 -8.49 28.36
CA SER A 537 -18.89 -9.36 29.50
C SER A 537 -18.95 -8.64 30.84
N THR A 538 -19.13 -9.44 31.89
CA THR A 538 -19.08 -8.99 33.29
C THR A 538 -18.39 -10.04 34.16
N PRO A 539 -17.69 -9.63 35.23
CA PRO A 539 -17.31 -10.55 36.29
C PRO A 539 -18.57 -10.99 37.05
N CYS A 540 -18.63 -12.28 37.38
CA CYS A 540 -19.77 -12.96 37.99
C CYS A 540 -19.68 -12.90 39.51
N GLU A 541 -20.58 -12.17 40.17
CA GLU A 541 -20.59 -11.96 41.63
C GLU A 541 -20.65 -13.30 42.41
N GLU A 542 -21.35 -14.31 41.90
CA GLU A 542 -21.48 -15.63 42.54
C GLU A 542 -20.14 -16.40 42.59
N LYS A 543 -19.21 -16.09 41.68
CA LYS A 543 -17.93 -16.78 41.52
C LYS A 543 -16.75 -15.92 41.97
N LEU A 544 -16.83 -14.63 41.73
CA LEU A 544 -15.88 -13.60 42.15
C LEU A 544 -16.64 -12.53 42.94
N PRO A 545 -16.97 -12.74 44.23
CA PRO A 545 -17.68 -11.71 44.98
C PRO A 545 -16.81 -10.45 45.13
N HIS A 546 -17.31 -9.31 44.64
CA HIS A 546 -16.55 -8.07 44.59
C HIS A 546 -16.07 -7.64 45.98
N ALA A 547 -16.96 -7.68 46.97
CA ALA A 547 -16.64 -7.31 48.35
C ALA A 547 -15.57 -8.21 49.00
N LYS A 548 -15.43 -9.46 48.54
CA LYS A 548 -14.45 -10.42 49.08
C LYS A 548 -13.07 -10.25 48.45
N PHE A 549 -13.01 -9.79 47.20
CA PHE A 549 -11.79 -9.71 46.41
C PHE A 549 -11.45 -8.27 45.99
N SER A 550 -11.95 -7.28 46.72
CA SER A 550 -11.75 -5.85 46.44
C SER A 550 -10.27 -5.43 46.41
N ASP A 551 -9.40 -6.09 47.17
CA ASP A 551 -7.95 -5.84 47.11
C ASP A 551 -7.34 -6.19 45.74
N ILE A 552 -7.92 -7.18 45.05
CA ILE A 552 -7.47 -7.67 43.74
C ILE A 552 -8.14 -6.87 42.62
N PHE A 553 -9.44 -6.61 42.77
CA PHE A 553 -10.28 -5.90 41.79
C PHE A 553 -10.55 -4.46 42.23
N HIS A 554 -9.52 -3.75 42.69
CA HIS A 554 -9.67 -2.42 43.30
C HIS A 554 -10.14 -1.32 42.33
N PHE A 555 -10.08 -1.60 41.02
CA PHE A 555 -10.60 -0.73 39.96
C PHE A 555 -12.05 -1.04 39.56
N HIS A 556 -12.68 -2.05 40.16
CA HIS A 556 -14.06 -2.41 39.86
C HIS A 556 -15.01 -1.64 40.78
N HIS A 557 -16.12 -1.17 40.22
CA HIS A 557 -17.21 -0.58 40.97
C HIS A 557 -18.25 -1.63 41.37
N LYS A 558 -18.45 -2.65 40.52
CA LYS A 558 -19.47 -3.68 40.70
C LYS A 558 -19.10 -4.95 39.94
N HIS A 559 -19.30 -6.12 40.55
CA HIS A 559 -19.49 -7.35 39.80
C HIS A 559 -20.97 -7.69 39.74
N TYR A 560 -21.39 -8.32 38.64
CA TYR A 560 -22.80 -8.56 38.35
C TYR A 560 -23.14 -10.00 38.64
N SER A 561 -24.28 -10.25 39.25
CA SER A 561 -24.79 -11.63 39.29
C SER A 561 -25.14 -12.12 37.88
N PHE A 562 -25.31 -13.43 37.70
CA PHE A 562 -25.78 -13.97 36.42
C PHE A 562 -27.13 -13.36 36.03
N GLU A 563 -28.06 -13.28 36.98
CA GLU A 563 -29.38 -12.69 36.79
C GLU A 563 -29.29 -11.19 36.48
N GLU A 564 -28.44 -10.43 37.16
CA GLU A 564 -28.23 -9.01 36.89
C GLU A 564 -27.64 -8.77 35.50
N THR A 565 -26.72 -9.62 35.05
CA THR A 565 -26.12 -9.53 33.71
C THR A 565 -27.17 -9.78 32.62
N GLN A 566 -28.05 -10.78 32.82
CA GLN A 566 -29.17 -11.02 31.91
C GLN A 566 -30.16 -9.85 31.91
N ASN A 567 -30.54 -9.36 33.09
CA ASN A 567 -31.47 -8.25 33.24
C ASN A 567 -30.93 -6.97 32.64
N LEU A 568 -29.62 -6.73 32.68
CA LEU A 568 -28.98 -5.58 32.04
C LEU A 568 -29.26 -5.58 30.52
N ALA A 569 -29.11 -6.73 29.86
CA ALA A 569 -29.43 -6.85 28.43
C ALA A 569 -30.94 -6.71 28.15
N LEU A 570 -31.78 -7.45 28.89
CA LEU A 570 -33.22 -7.52 28.66
C LEU A 570 -33.91 -6.17 28.91
N ALA A 571 -33.52 -5.45 29.97
CA ALA A 571 -34.08 -4.14 30.31
C ALA A 571 -33.78 -3.08 29.24
N HIS A 572 -32.70 -3.26 28.46
CA HIS A 572 -32.33 -2.38 27.35
C HIS A 572 -32.89 -2.84 25.99
N GLY A 573 -33.85 -3.77 25.99
CA GLY A 573 -34.53 -4.21 24.77
C GLY A 573 -33.65 -5.06 23.85
N LEU A 574 -32.65 -5.74 24.41
CA LEU A 574 -31.84 -6.71 23.68
C LEU A 574 -32.42 -8.12 23.83
N GLU A 575 -32.34 -8.89 22.74
CA GLU A 575 -32.57 -10.33 22.73
C GLU A 575 -31.24 -11.05 22.96
N ILE A 576 -31.17 -11.91 23.98
CA ILE A 576 -29.97 -12.73 24.23
C ILE A 576 -29.96 -13.89 23.23
N LEU A 577 -28.95 -13.91 22.35
CA LEU A 577 -28.78 -14.96 21.34
C LEU A 577 -27.95 -16.12 21.88
N ASP A 578 -26.82 -15.79 22.51
CA ASP A 578 -25.91 -16.78 23.07
C ASP A 578 -25.18 -16.26 24.31
N TRP A 579 -24.61 -17.17 25.12
CA TRP A 579 -23.80 -16.82 26.28
C TRP A 579 -22.91 -17.98 26.72
N ALA A 580 -21.77 -17.65 27.29
CA ALA A 580 -20.82 -18.61 27.85
C ALA A 580 -20.19 -18.05 29.13
N GLY A 581 -19.73 -18.94 30.00
CA GLY A 581 -18.91 -18.57 31.16
C GLY A 581 -17.46 -18.94 30.96
N GLN A 582 -16.60 -18.29 31.71
CA GLN A 582 -15.17 -18.52 31.67
C GLN A 582 -14.58 -18.46 33.07
N ASP A 583 -13.78 -19.46 33.43
CA ASP A 583 -12.99 -19.45 34.67
C ASP A 583 -11.56 -19.00 34.34
N VAL A 584 -11.03 -18.02 35.08
CA VAL A 584 -9.70 -17.44 34.83
C VAL A 584 -8.73 -17.76 35.95
N TYR A 585 -9.19 -17.70 37.20
CA TYR A 585 -8.41 -17.95 38.40
C TYR A 585 -8.65 -19.36 38.92
N ALA A 586 -7.59 -20.05 39.34
CA ALA A 586 -7.75 -21.23 40.20
C ALA A 586 -7.96 -20.77 41.66
N PHE A 587 -8.62 -21.57 42.50
CA PHE A 587 -8.77 -21.27 43.92
C PHE A 587 -7.97 -22.24 44.77
N LEU A 588 -7.20 -21.72 45.73
CA LEU A 588 -6.61 -22.53 46.79
C LEU A 588 -7.71 -23.11 47.68
N PRO A 589 -7.44 -24.20 48.43
CA PRO A 589 -8.40 -24.76 49.39
C PRO A 589 -8.91 -23.77 50.46
N ASN A 590 -8.16 -22.69 50.70
CA ASN A 590 -8.55 -21.60 51.61
C ASN A 590 -9.43 -20.52 50.94
N GLY A 591 -9.82 -20.70 49.68
CA GLY A 591 -10.69 -19.81 48.93
C GLY A 591 -10.03 -18.52 48.41
N LYS A 592 -8.69 -18.42 48.41
CA LYS A 592 -7.95 -17.34 47.73
C LYS A 592 -7.66 -17.71 46.28
N PRO A 593 -7.81 -16.77 45.32
CA PRO A 593 -7.43 -17.01 43.94
C PRO A 593 -5.91 -17.18 43.81
N VAL A 594 -5.49 -18.10 42.94
CA VAL A 594 -4.14 -18.35 42.43
C VAL A 594 -4.01 -17.61 41.08
N PRO A 595 -2.83 -17.09 40.69
CA PRO A 595 -2.73 -16.03 39.68
C PRO A 595 -3.48 -16.28 38.37
N LEU A 596 -3.34 -17.47 37.76
CA LEU A 596 -4.09 -17.88 36.57
C LEU A 596 -4.29 -19.40 36.57
N ALA A 597 -5.43 -19.86 36.06
CA ALA A 597 -5.64 -21.26 35.71
C ALA A 597 -4.85 -21.63 34.45
N ASP A 598 -4.70 -22.93 34.18
CA ASP A 598 -4.06 -23.39 32.94
C ASP A 598 -4.85 -22.94 31.69
N ASP A 599 -4.15 -22.68 30.58
CA ASP A 599 -4.74 -22.21 29.32
C ASP A 599 -5.94 -23.05 28.85
N SER A 600 -5.94 -24.36 29.07
CA SER A 600 -7.07 -25.21 28.69
C SER A 600 -8.30 -24.98 29.56
N ALA A 601 -8.11 -24.66 30.84
CA ALA A 601 -9.20 -24.41 31.80
C ALA A 601 -9.84 -23.03 31.57
N MET A 602 -9.11 -22.10 30.96
CA MET A 602 -9.60 -20.75 30.62
C MET A 602 -10.47 -20.68 29.36
N ARG A 603 -10.78 -21.80 28.71
CA ARG A 603 -11.69 -21.79 27.55
C ARG A 603 -13.12 -21.47 27.99
N LEU A 604 -13.85 -20.77 27.11
CA LEU A 604 -15.26 -20.46 27.33
C LEU A 604 -16.07 -21.76 27.34
N GLN A 605 -16.97 -21.88 28.30
CA GLN A 605 -17.89 -23.00 28.48
C GLN A 605 -19.30 -22.51 28.18
N GLU A 606 -19.89 -23.03 27.10
CA GLU A 606 -21.24 -22.68 26.69
C GLU A 606 -22.24 -22.93 27.83
N LYS A 607 -23.13 -21.96 28.05
CA LYS A 607 -24.24 -22.05 29.01
C LYS A 607 -23.85 -22.49 30.43
N THR A 608 -22.62 -22.19 30.85
CA THR A 608 -22.10 -22.52 32.18
C THR A 608 -21.74 -21.24 32.92
N ILE A 609 -22.14 -21.13 34.19
CA ILE A 609 -21.78 -19.96 35.01
C ILE A 609 -20.32 -20.09 35.45
N GLY A 610 -19.45 -19.28 34.84
CA GLY A 610 -18.04 -19.13 35.20
C GLY A 610 -17.76 -17.83 35.96
N GLN A 611 -16.48 -17.58 36.25
CA GLN A 611 -16.01 -16.33 36.87
C GLN A 611 -16.28 -15.08 36.05
N PHE A 612 -16.25 -15.19 34.74
CA PHE A 612 -16.65 -14.16 33.80
C PHE A 612 -17.79 -14.69 32.94
N LEU A 613 -18.76 -13.83 32.66
CA LEU A 613 -19.90 -14.13 31.82
C LEU A 613 -19.77 -13.32 30.53
N ILE A 614 -19.91 -13.97 29.38
CA ILE A 614 -19.86 -13.35 28.07
C ILE A 614 -21.20 -13.59 27.40
N PHE A 615 -21.84 -12.52 26.94
CA PHE A 615 -23.15 -12.55 26.30
C PHE A 615 -23.05 -12.03 24.86
N LEU A 616 -23.76 -12.68 23.94
CA LEU A 616 -24.09 -12.15 22.63
C LEU A 616 -25.58 -11.82 22.60
N CYS A 617 -25.89 -10.59 22.20
CA CYS A 617 -27.25 -10.09 22.14
C CYS A 617 -27.53 -9.38 20.82
N ARG A 618 -28.81 -9.26 20.46
CA ARG A 618 -29.29 -8.53 19.29
C ARG A 618 -30.24 -7.42 19.71
N LYS A 619 -30.05 -6.22 19.16
CA LYS A 619 -31.01 -5.13 19.31
C LYS A 619 -32.25 -5.43 18.49
N ALA A 620 -33.42 -5.39 19.12
CA ALA A 620 -34.69 -5.60 18.44
C ALA A 620 -34.84 -4.63 17.25
N CYS A 621 -35.36 -5.13 16.11
CA CYS A 621 -35.76 -4.26 15.02
C CYS A 621 -36.99 -3.47 15.45
N SER A 622 -36.94 -2.14 15.35
CA SER A 622 -38.13 -1.31 15.49
C SER A 622 -39.15 -1.76 14.44
N VAL A 623 -40.36 -2.15 14.87
CA VAL A 623 -41.48 -2.54 14.00
C VAL A 623 -42.02 -1.32 13.26
#